data_AF-A0A6J7AQQ0-F1
#
_entry.id   AF-A0A6J7AQQ0-F1
#
_cell.length_a   1.000
_cell.length_b   1.000
_cell.length_c   1.000
_cell.angle_alpha   90.00
_cell.angle_beta   90.00
_cell.angle_gamma   90.00
#
_symmetry.space_group_name_H-M   'P 1'
#
loop_
_entity.id
_entity.type
_entity.pdbx_description
1 polymer ?
#
loop_
_entity_poly.entity_id
_entity_poly.type
_entity_poly.pdbx_seq_one_letter_code
_entity_poly.pdbx_strand_id
1 'polypeptide(L)'
;MPVAAGIGFFGLLFAALWGVAALVAHNGADTTERLTPAFQEMGRLDSIALTITQGGPIILPDLVGSDRHVVLDHTGDDDLRNWSLHLAHPADRDSSCAIQQIERTRQFTDCDGRTLEVADLAEPPQGVSPIINRKAGTLTLSLRETPATPATTPTS
;
A
#
# COMPACT_ATOMS: atom_id res chain seq x y z
N MET A 1 -45.05 29.82 -27.87
CA MET A 1 -44.28 30.21 -26.68
C MET A 1 -43.04 29.33 -26.57
N PRO A 2 -41.87 29.75 -27.07
CA PRO A 2 -40.66 28.91 -27.14
C PRO A 2 -40.09 28.51 -25.77
N VAL A 3 -40.36 29.31 -24.72
CA VAL A 3 -39.91 29.07 -23.35
C VAL A 3 -40.53 27.80 -22.74
N ALA A 4 -41.80 27.52 -23.02
CA ALA A 4 -42.48 26.34 -22.48
C ALA A 4 -41.93 25.02 -23.06
N ALA A 5 -41.52 25.04 -24.34
CA ALA A 5 -40.87 23.91 -24.98
C ALA A 5 -39.47 23.62 -24.38
N GLY A 6 -38.71 24.69 -24.08
CA GLY A 6 -37.42 24.57 -23.40
C GLY A 6 -37.53 23.94 -22.01
N ILE A 7 -38.50 24.38 -21.19
CA ILE A 7 -38.74 23.82 -19.85
C ILE A 7 -39.06 22.33 -19.91
N GLY A 8 -39.90 21.91 -20.87
CA GLY A 8 -40.21 20.49 -21.08
C GLY A 8 -38.98 19.65 -21.41
N PHE A 9 -38.11 20.15 -22.29
CA PHE A 9 -36.87 19.46 -22.65
C PHE A 9 -35.91 19.30 -21.45
N PHE A 10 -35.67 20.36 -20.68
CA PHE A 10 -34.78 20.29 -19.52
C PHE A 10 -35.35 19.42 -18.39
N GLY A 11 -36.68 19.42 -18.19
CA GLY A 11 -37.33 18.52 -17.24
C GLY A 11 -37.13 17.04 -17.61
N LEU A 12 -37.27 16.70 -18.89
CA LEU A 12 -37.02 15.34 -19.39
C LEU A 12 -35.55 14.95 -19.28
N LEU A 13 -34.63 15.85 -19.64
CA LEU A 13 -33.19 15.61 -19.53
C LEU A 13 -32.78 15.39 -18.06
N PHE A 14 -33.30 16.21 -17.15
CA PHE A 14 -33.07 16.06 -15.71
C PHE A 14 -33.59 14.72 -15.20
N ALA A 15 -34.81 14.33 -15.56
CA ALA A 15 -35.38 13.05 -15.14
C ALA A 15 -34.58 11.86 -15.68
N ALA A 16 -34.11 11.93 -16.92
CA ALA A 16 -33.28 10.89 -17.52
C ALA A 16 -31.92 10.77 -16.81
N LEU A 17 -31.23 11.90 -16.58
CA LEU A 17 -29.96 11.93 -15.86
C LEU A 17 -30.11 11.45 -14.42
N TRP A 18 -31.16 11.88 -13.72
CA TRP A 18 -31.46 11.46 -12.36
C TRP A 18 -31.75 9.95 -12.28
N GLY A 19 -32.48 9.39 -13.26
CA GLY A 19 -32.76 7.96 -13.34
C GLY A 19 -31.50 7.11 -13.52
N VAL A 20 -30.59 7.52 -14.41
CA VAL A 20 -29.29 6.85 -14.59
C VAL A 20 -28.46 6.93 -13.31
N ALA A 21 -28.42 8.10 -12.66
CA ALA A 21 -27.69 8.29 -11.42
C ALA A 21 -28.23 7.41 -10.28
N ALA A 22 -29.56 7.34 -10.11
CA ALA A 22 -30.19 6.51 -9.09
C ALA A 22 -29.91 5.01 -9.30
N LEU A 23 -29.92 4.55 -10.56
CA LEU A 23 -29.58 3.18 -10.91
C LEU A 23 -28.11 2.85 -10.59
N VAL A 24 -27.18 3.75 -10.92
CA VAL A 24 -25.74 3.56 -10.62
C VAL A 24 -25.49 3.58 -9.11
N ALA A 25 -26.12 4.51 -8.39
CA ALA A 25 -25.97 4.63 -6.95
C ALA A 25 -26.48 3.39 -6.20
N HIS A 26 -27.55 2.75 -6.68
CA HIS A 26 -28.07 1.52 -6.06
C HIS A 26 -27.10 0.32 -6.18
N ASN A 27 -26.24 0.33 -7.21
CA ASN A 27 -25.20 -0.70 -7.43
C ASN A 27 -23.84 -0.34 -6.79
N GLY A 28 -23.72 0.83 -6.14
CA GLY A 28 -22.43 1.36 -5.66
C GLY A 28 -21.93 0.76 -4.35
N ALA A 29 -22.75 0.00 -3.61
CA ALA A 29 -22.41 -0.51 -2.29
C ALA A 29 -21.23 -1.51 -2.26
N ASP A 30 -20.89 -2.14 -3.40
CA ASP A 30 -19.83 -3.16 -3.49
C ASP A 30 -18.46 -2.61 -3.98
N THR A 31 -18.35 -1.32 -4.32
CA THR A 31 -17.17 -0.81 -5.06
C THR A 31 -16.08 -0.17 -4.22
N THR A 32 -16.29 0.03 -2.91
CA THR A 32 -15.30 0.69 -2.04
C THR A 32 -14.10 -0.20 -1.70
N GLU A 33 -14.25 -1.53 -1.68
CA GLU A 33 -13.16 -2.48 -1.36
C GLU A 33 -12.11 -2.66 -2.49
N ARG A 34 -12.33 -2.05 -3.66
CA ARG A 34 -11.53 -2.29 -4.87
C ARG A 34 -10.56 -1.15 -5.23
N LEU A 35 -10.44 -0.15 -4.35
CA LEU A 35 -9.64 1.05 -4.59
C LEU A 35 -8.20 0.96 -4.06
N THR A 36 -7.84 -0.08 -3.31
CA THR A 36 -6.46 -0.32 -2.87
C THR A 36 -5.86 -1.49 -3.68
N PRO A 37 -4.86 -1.25 -4.54
CA PRO A 37 -4.24 -2.32 -5.30
C PRO A 37 -3.64 -3.36 -4.35
N ALA A 38 -3.99 -4.62 -4.57
CA ALA A 38 -3.53 -5.74 -3.75
C ALA A 38 -2.03 -5.99 -3.87
N PHE A 39 -1.47 -5.56 -5.00
CA PHE A 39 -0.11 -5.80 -5.42
C PHE A 39 0.46 -4.52 -6.03
N GLN A 40 1.71 -4.21 -5.68
CA GLN A 40 2.47 -3.11 -6.28
C GLN A 40 3.65 -3.70 -7.05
N GLU A 41 3.70 -3.44 -8.35
CA GLU A 41 4.87 -3.81 -9.17
C GLU A 41 5.99 -2.79 -8.94
N MET A 42 7.17 -3.30 -8.57
CA MET A 42 8.35 -2.46 -8.31
C MET A 42 9.30 -2.43 -9.52
N GLY A 43 9.25 -3.48 -10.35
CA GLY A 43 10.12 -3.62 -11.53
C GLY A 43 11.22 -4.64 -11.32
N ARG A 44 12.39 -4.40 -11.91
CA ARG A 44 13.51 -5.36 -11.97
C ARG A 44 14.28 -5.44 -10.64
N LEU A 45 14.57 -6.67 -10.21
CA LEU A 45 15.25 -6.95 -8.93
C LEU A 45 16.64 -6.31 -8.85
N ASP A 46 17.47 -6.47 -9.88
CA ASP A 46 18.83 -5.94 -9.94
C ASP A 46 18.87 -4.41 -9.86
N SER A 47 17.92 -3.75 -10.51
CA SER A 47 17.82 -2.28 -10.47
C SER A 47 17.45 -1.78 -9.08
N ILE A 48 16.53 -2.47 -8.40
CA ILE A 48 16.07 -2.09 -7.07
C ILE A 48 17.15 -2.41 -6.02
N ALA A 49 17.77 -3.59 -6.11
CA ALA A 49 18.86 -4.01 -5.24
C ALA A 49 20.06 -3.05 -5.34
N LEU A 50 20.41 -2.61 -6.56
CA LEU A 50 21.43 -1.59 -6.77
C LEU A 50 21.04 -0.25 -6.13
N THR A 51 19.79 0.17 -6.27
CA THR A 51 19.27 1.40 -5.64
C THR A 51 19.39 1.32 -4.13
N ILE A 52 19.02 0.20 -3.52
CA ILE A 52 19.11 -0.02 -2.08
C ILE A 52 20.57 -0.07 -1.62
N THR A 53 21.45 -0.69 -2.41
CA THR A 53 22.88 -0.78 -2.09
C THR A 53 23.57 0.59 -2.10
N GLN A 54 23.17 1.48 -3.02
CA GLN A 54 23.78 2.81 -3.18
C GLN A 54 23.12 3.89 -2.33
N GLY A 55 21.80 3.84 -2.19
CA GLY A 55 20.97 4.86 -1.55
C GLY A 55 20.40 4.46 -0.19
N GLY A 56 20.45 3.18 0.17
CA GLY A 56 19.79 2.60 1.33
C GLY A 56 18.32 2.22 1.07
N PRO A 57 17.61 1.76 2.11
CA PRO A 57 16.28 1.18 1.99
C PRO A 57 15.26 2.18 1.42
N ILE A 58 14.30 1.68 0.64
CA ILE A 58 13.30 2.51 -0.03
C ILE A 58 12.07 2.65 0.87
N ILE A 59 11.72 3.89 1.23
CA ILE A 59 10.47 4.21 1.93
C ILE A 59 9.36 4.43 0.91
N LEU A 60 8.29 3.64 0.99
CA LEU A 60 7.14 3.70 0.12
C LEU A 60 5.93 4.22 0.90
N PRO A 61 5.36 5.36 0.51
CA PRO A 61 4.27 5.97 1.27
C PRO A 61 2.93 5.29 1.02
N ASP A 62 2.18 5.01 2.09
CA ASP A 62 0.74 4.70 2.07
C ASP A 62 0.35 3.50 1.19
N LEU A 63 1.18 2.46 1.18
CA LEU A 63 0.89 1.26 0.40
C LEU A 63 -0.01 0.25 1.13
N VAL A 64 -0.01 0.24 2.46
CA VAL A 64 -0.76 -0.74 3.27
C VAL A 64 -2.05 -0.13 3.85
N GLY A 65 -2.37 1.13 3.49
CA GLY A 65 -3.52 1.89 3.99
C GLY A 65 -3.33 2.41 5.41
N SER A 66 -4.21 3.33 5.84
CA SER A 66 -4.18 3.99 7.16
C SER A 66 -2.86 4.75 7.45
N ASP A 67 -2.33 5.46 6.44
CA ASP A 67 -1.08 6.23 6.53
C ASP A 67 0.15 5.38 6.89
N ARG A 68 0.08 4.07 6.63
CA ARG A 68 1.18 3.12 6.90
C ARG A 68 2.16 3.13 5.73
N HIS A 69 3.23 3.90 5.89
CA HIS A 69 4.39 3.83 5.01
C HIS A 69 5.21 2.56 5.32
N VAL A 70 5.81 1.96 4.29
CA VAL A 70 6.64 0.74 4.40
C VAL A 70 8.06 1.00 3.95
N VAL A 71 8.99 0.23 4.50
CA VAL A 71 10.42 0.25 4.17
C VAL A 71 10.77 -1.06 3.49
N LEU A 72 11.23 -0.98 2.25
CA LEU A 72 11.76 -2.10 1.49
C LEU A 72 13.28 -2.10 1.61
N ASP A 73 13.85 -3.18 2.13
CA ASP A 73 15.29 -3.41 2.18
C ASP A 73 15.67 -4.70 1.45
N HIS A 74 16.94 -4.78 1.06
CA HIS A 74 17.56 -5.91 0.43
C HIS A 74 19.00 -6.01 0.94
N THR A 75 19.49 -7.21 1.24
CA THR A 75 20.85 -7.40 1.75
C THR A 75 21.63 -8.50 1.02
N GLY A 76 22.94 -8.30 0.87
CA GLY A 76 23.82 -9.23 0.16
C GLY A 76 23.77 -9.09 -1.36
N ASP A 77 24.54 -9.94 -2.06
CA ASP A 77 24.79 -9.80 -3.50
C ASP A 77 23.82 -10.62 -4.39
N ASP A 78 22.94 -11.42 -3.81
CA ASP A 78 21.95 -12.21 -4.54
C ASP A 78 20.62 -11.45 -4.63
N ASP A 79 20.35 -10.86 -5.80
CA ASP A 79 19.12 -10.11 -6.09
C ASP A 79 17.84 -10.95 -5.96
N LEU A 80 17.93 -12.28 -5.92
CA LEU A 80 16.78 -13.18 -5.77
C LEU A 80 16.47 -13.53 -4.30
N ARG A 81 17.25 -13.03 -3.33
CA ARG A 81 17.14 -13.39 -1.91
C ARG A 81 17.22 -12.17 -1.00
N ASN A 82 16.97 -12.39 0.29
CA ASN A 82 17.21 -11.43 1.36
C ASN A 82 16.48 -10.08 1.20
N TRP A 83 15.27 -10.12 0.66
CA TRP A 83 14.35 -8.99 0.64
C TRP A 83 13.54 -8.97 1.93
N SER A 84 13.44 -7.82 2.57
CA SER A 84 12.60 -7.61 3.75
C SER A 84 11.72 -6.38 3.59
N LEU A 85 10.60 -6.39 4.30
CA LEU A 85 9.65 -5.30 4.31
C LEU A 85 9.28 -5.01 5.76
N HIS A 86 9.35 -3.74 6.14
CA HIS A 86 9.08 -3.25 7.48
C HIS A 86 8.10 -2.07 7.40
N LEU A 87 7.49 -1.68 8.51
CA LEU A 87 6.74 -0.43 8.60
C LEU A 87 7.71 0.73 8.88
N ALA A 88 7.39 1.93 8.39
CA ALA A 88 8.24 3.11 8.56
C ALA A 88 8.08 3.78 9.94
N HIS A 89 7.99 2.97 11.00
CA HIS A 89 7.98 3.39 12.38
C HIS A 89 8.69 2.34 13.26
N PRO A 90 9.19 2.74 14.45
CA PRO A 90 9.84 1.81 15.37
C PRO A 90 8.88 0.69 15.82
N ALA A 91 9.43 -0.49 16.14
CA ALA A 91 8.66 -1.60 16.71
C ALA A 91 8.03 -1.28 18.08
N ASP A 92 8.60 -0.32 18.81
CA ASP A 92 8.15 0.11 20.14
C ASP A 92 7.22 1.33 20.12
N ARG A 93 6.76 1.77 18.94
CA ARG A 93 5.88 2.94 18.73
C ARG A 93 4.84 2.65 17.64
N ASP A 94 3.83 3.51 17.57
CA ASP A 94 2.83 3.48 16.50
C ASP A 94 3.25 4.34 15.30
N SER A 95 2.41 4.35 14.26
CA SER A 95 2.65 5.05 13.00
C SER A 95 2.73 6.57 13.12
N SER A 96 2.35 7.17 14.25
CA SER A 96 2.54 8.61 14.48
C SER A 96 4.02 8.99 14.60
N CYS A 97 4.89 8.05 14.99
CA CYS A 97 6.33 8.23 15.06
C CYS A 97 7.00 7.75 13.76
N ALA A 98 6.80 8.50 12.68
CA ALA A 98 7.42 8.17 11.39
C ALA A 98 8.95 8.33 11.45
N ILE A 99 9.67 7.39 10.85
CA ILE A 99 11.12 7.46 10.71
C ILE A 99 11.53 8.30 9.50
N GLN A 100 12.75 8.82 9.55
CA GLN A 100 13.44 9.45 8.42
C GLN A 100 14.73 8.71 8.12
N GLN A 101 14.99 8.39 6.86
CA GLN A 101 16.23 7.73 6.49
C GLN A 101 17.41 8.70 6.61
N ILE A 102 18.51 8.22 7.20
CA ILE A 102 19.79 8.92 7.14
C ILE A 102 20.36 8.69 5.74
N GLU A 103 20.57 9.78 5.00
CA GLU A 103 20.86 9.75 3.56
C GLU A 103 22.01 8.79 3.21
N ARG A 104 21.77 7.92 2.21
CA ARG A 104 22.74 6.94 1.71
C ARG A 104 23.22 5.93 2.77
N THR A 105 22.39 5.64 3.76
CA THR A 105 22.66 4.62 4.78
C THR A 105 21.46 3.67 4.97
N ARG A 106 21.68 2.60 5.73
CA ARG A 106 20.62 1.69 6.20
C ARG A 106 20.03 2.10 7.56
N GLN A 107 20.37 3.29 8.05
CA GLN A 107 19.91 3.78 9.34
C GLN A 107 18.81 4.82 9.20
N PHE A 108 18.02 4.95 10.25
CA PHE A 108 16.92 5.89 10.34
C PHE A 108 16.98 6.70 11.63
N THR A 109 16.38 7.87 11.60
CA THR A 109 16.10 8.70 12.78
C THR A 109 14.61 8.67 13.07
N ASP A 110 14.22 8.40 14.31
CA ASP A 110 12.81 8.42 14.72
C ASP A 110 12.38 9.80 15.26
N CYS A 111 11.12 9.90 15.67
CA CYS A 111 10.54 11.13 16.23
C CYS A 111 11.21 11.59 17.54
N ASP A 112 11.84 10.67 18.28
CA ASP A 112 12.57 10.94 19.53
C ASP A 112 14.06 11.28 19.26
N GLY A 113 14.49 11.26 17.99
CA GLY A 113 15.87 11.51 17.57
C GLY A 113 16.82 10.33 17.79
N ARG A 114 16.30 9.11 18.03
CA ARG A 114 17.10 7.89 18.12
C ARG A 114 17.52 7.43 16.74
N THR A 115 18.72 6.85 16.66
CA THR A 115 19.17 6.13 15.46
C THR A 115 18.70 4.68 15.53
N LEU A 116 18.04 4.21 14.49
CA LEU A 116 17.48 2.87 14.37
C LEU A 116 18.05 2.16 13.15
N GLU A 117 18.22 0.84 13.25
CA GLU A 117 18.51 -0.04 12.12
C GLU A 117 17.20 -0.61 11.55
N VAL A 118 17.27 -1.21 10.35
CA VAL A 118 16.09 -1.85 9.70
C VAL A 118 15.42 -2.89 10.63
N ALA A 119 16.21 -3.60 11.43
CA ALA A 119 15.69 -4.63 12.34
C ALA A 119 14.90 -4.07 13.54
N ASP A 120 15.03 -2.78 13.84
CA ASP A 120 14.31 -2.11 14.94
C ASP A 120 12.92 -1.61 14.50
N LEU A 121 12.60 -1.73 13.22
CA LEU A 121 11.34 -1.29 12.63
C LEU A 121 10.24 -2.33 12.83
N ALA A 122 9.00 -1.84 12.96
CA ALA A 122 7.85 -2.72 13.16
C ALA A 122 7.62 -3.65 11.96
N GLU A 123 7.15 -4.87 12.23
CA GLU A 123 6.82 -5.83 11.19
C GLU A 123 5.47 -5.49 10.53
N PRO A 124 5.35 -5.69 9.21
CA PRO A 124 4.08 -5.52 8.53
C PRO A 124 3.10 -6.63 8.92
N PRO A 125 1.78 -6.40 8.77
CA PRO A 125 0.78 -7.44 9.01
C PRO A 125 0.97 -8.68 8.13
N GLN A 126 0.45 -9.82 8.57
CA GLN A 126 0.55 -11.07 7.80
C GLN A 126 -0.05 -10.93 6.40
N GLY A 127 0.66 -11.40 5.38
CA GLY A 127 0.24 -11.29 3.97
C GLY A 127 0.86 -10.12 3.21
N VAL A 128 1.42 -9.14 3.92
CA VAL A 128 2.17 -8.03 3.33
C VAL A 128 3.65 -8.42 3.25
N SER A 129 4.15 -8.67 2.03
CA SER A 129 5.50 -9.20 1.82
C SER A 129 6.02 -9.00 0.40
N PRO A 130 7.35 -9.01 0.20
CA PRO A 130 7.93 -9.02 -1.14
C PRO A 130 7.76 -10.39 -1.82
N ILE A 131 7.28 -10.38 -3.06
CA ILE A 131 7.11 -11.54 -3.94
C ILE A 131 8.16 -11.45 -5.06
N ILE A 132 9.02 -12.46 -5.11
CA ILE A 132 10.11 -12.55 -6.09
C ILE A 132 9.68 -13.42 -7.28
N ASN A 133 9.53 -12.81 -8.44
CA ASN A 133 9.30 -13.54 -9.68
C ASN A 133 10.63 -13.90 -10.34
N ARG A 134 11.14 -15.10 -10.06
CA ARG A 134 12.42 -15.58 -10.59
C ARG A 134 12.45 -15.71 -12.12
N LYS A 135 11.31 -15.97 -12.76
CA LYS A 135 11.25 -16.13 -14.23
C LYS A 135 11.31 -14.79 -14.94
N ALA A 136 10.60 -13.79 -14.40
CA ALA A 136 10.58 -12.44 -14.96
C ALA A 136 11.72 -11.56 -14.45
N GLY A 137 12.39 -11.95 -13.35
CA GLY A 137 13.41 -11.13 -12.70
C GLY A 137 12.84 -9.88 -12.03
N THR A 138 11.59 -9.94 -11.56
CA THR A 138 10.86 -8.79 -11.04
C THR A 138 10.46 -8.94 -9.57
N LEU A 139 10.33 -7.79 -8.92
CA LEU A 139 9.80 -7.65 -7.57
C LEU A 139 8.37 -7.11 -7.62
N THR A 140 7.49 -7.75 -6.87
CA THR A 140 6.13 -7.30 -6.61
C THR A 140 5.91 -7.28 -5.11
N LEU A 141 5.28 -6.25 -4.57
CA LEU A 141 4.88 -6.22 -3.15
C LEU A 141 3.44 -6.70 -3.05
N SER A 142 3.18 -7.67 -2.16
CA SER A 142 1.83 -7.95 -1.68
C SER A 142 1.48 -6.94 -0.60
N LEU A 143 0.34 -6.26 -0.74
CA LEU A 143 -0.12 -5.20 0.17
C LEU A 143 -1.39 -5.59 0.92
N ARG A 144 -1.90 -6.80 0.69
CA ARG A 144 -3.09 -7.31 1.40
C ARG A 144 -2.70 -8.04 2.65
N GLU A 145 -3.30 -7.60 3.75
CA GLU A 145 -3.37 -8.42 4.95
C GLU A 145 -4.15 -9.70 4.61
N THR A 146 -3.60 -10.85 4.99
CA THR A 146 -4.40 -12.07 4.99
C THR A 146 -5.31 -11.96 6.21
N PRO A 147 -6.64 -12.00 6.04
CA PRO A 147 -7.52 -12.02 7.21
C PRO A 147 -7.14 -13.24 8.06
N ALA A 148 -6.82 -12.99 9.34
CA ALA A 148 -6.55 -14.06 10.29
C ALA A 148 -7.75 -15.01 10.29
N THR A 149 -7.52 -16.31 10.07
CA THR A 149 -8.55 -17.32 10.25
C THR A 149 -9.13 -17.17 11.66
N PRO A 150 -10.45 -16.92 11.84
CA PRO A 150 -11.03 -16.87 13.18
C PRO A 150 -10.78 -18.23 13.83
N ALA A 151 -10.06 -18.22 14.96
CA ALA A 151 -9.82 -19.41 15.74
C ALA A 151 -11.17 -19.98 16.19
N THR A 152 -11.58 -21.11 15.60
CA THR A 152 -12.74 -21.87 16.07
C THR A 152 -12.48 -22.27 17.52
N THR A 153 -13.15 -21.62 18.46
CA THR A 153 -13.11 -21.99 19.88
C THR A 153 -13.75 -23.37 20.02
N PRO A 154 -13.03 -24.40 20.52
CA PRO A 154 -13.67 -25.68 20.80
C PRO A 154 -14.60 -25.50 22.00
N THR A 155 -15.90 -25.65 21.78
CA THR A 155 -16.87 -25.78 22.88
C THR A 155 -16.66 -27.17 23.50
N SER A 156 -16.27 -27.19 24.77
CA SER A 156 -16.25 -28.41 25.61
C SER A 156 -17.60 -28.59 26.30
#